data_AF-A0A5C6EN17-F1
#
_entry.id   AF-A0A5C6EN17-F1
#
_cell.length_a   1.000
_cell.length_b   1.000
_cell.length_c   1.000
_cell.angle_alpha   90.00
_cell.angle_beta   90.00
_cell.angle_gamma   90.00
#
_symmetry.space_group_name_H-M   'P 1'
#
loop_
_entity.id
_entity.type
_entity.pdbx_description
1 polymer ?
#
loop_
_entity_poly.entity_id
_entity_poly.type
_entity_poly.pdbx_seq_one_letter_code
_entity_poly.pdbx_strand_id
1 'polypeptide(L)'
;MKQFFLCVFLACTTLVSITGCGGSADESGPIDVYGGSTDVADIPKHIADFKDESNSGLVQGRAMNALVAIGKPAVEPLIEALGSDDVSTRLMAINTLNLIGADAKDAIPSIQKLTSDPDADVKARATDVLANLKKL
;
A
#
# COMPACT_ATOMS: atom_id res chain seq x y z
N MET A 1 17.87 -21.83 24.96
CA MET A 1 18.39 -21.41 26.29
C MET A 1 19.68 -20.66 26.02
N LYS A 2 19.89 -19.35 26.19
CA LYS A 2 19.39 -18.28 27.06
C LYS A 2 19.74 -16.95 26.31
N GLN A 3 18.83 -15.98 26.10
CA GLN A 3 18.43 -14.94 27.07
C GLN A 3 19.67 -14.07 27.42
N PHE A 4 19.81 -12.78 27.05
CA PHE A 4 19.14 -11.57 27.61
C PHE A 4 19.75 -10.30 26.95
N PHE A 5 18.98 -9.24 26.60
CA PHE A 5 18.79 -7.99 27.40
C PHE A 5 20.12 -7.25 27.71
N LEU A 6 20.36 -5.94 27.55
CA LEU A 6 19.52 -4.75 27.43
C LEU A 6 20.48 -3.51 27.40
N CYS A 7 20.03 -2.39 26.81
CA CYS A 7 20.15 -1.01 27.33
C CYS A 7 21.43 -0.12 27.17
N VAL A 8 21.12 1.11 26.68
CA VAL A 8 21.61 2.46 27.09
C VAL A 8 22.84 3.02 26.35
N PHE A 9 22.70 3.92 25.36
CA PHE A 9 22.40 5.38 25.37
C PHE A 9 23.44 6.30 26.03
N LEU A 10 23.85 7.34 25.26
CA LEU A 10 24.58 8.60 25.58
C LEU A 10 26.09 8.50 25.89
N ALA A 11 27.01 9.38 25.43
CA ALA A 11 26.96 10.59 24.60
C ALA A 11 28.40 11.07 24.25
N CYS A 12 28.61 11.67 23.07
CA CYS A 12 29.55 12.78 22.78
C CYS A 12 29.46 13.13 21.26
N THR A 13 28.55 13.97 20.75
CA THR A 13 28.65 15.45 20.57
C THR A 13 30.03 15.93 20.11
N THR A 14 30.30 16.65 19.01
CA THR A 14 29.54 17.40 17.99
C THR A 14 30.56 17.93 16.96
N LEU A 15 30.29 17.89 15.64
CA LEU A 15 30.34 19.06 14.72
C LEU A 15 30.14 18.66 13.24
N VAL A 16 29.33 19.48 12.59
CA VAL A 16 28.80 19.39 11.23
C VAL A 16 29.89 19.57 10.17
N SER A 17 29.83 18.79 9.10
CA SER A 17 30.21 19.21 7.75
C SER A 17 29.33 18.48 6.73
N ILE A 18 28.43 19.26 6.16
CA ILE A 18 27.72 19.02 4.92
C ILE A 18 28.74 19.09 3.78
N THR A 19 28.76 18.09 2.91
CA THR A 19 29.15 18.05 1.47
C THR A 19 29.43 16.57 1.18
N GLY A 20 28.77 15.84 0.28
CA GLY A 20 28.08 16.23 -0.93
C GLY A 20 28.61 15.36 -2.08
N CYS A 21 27.69 14.60 -2.68
CA CYS A 21 27.70 13.98 -4.02
C CYS A 21 28.49 12.69 -4.31
N GLY A 22 27.75 11.75 -4.93
CA GLY A 22 28.23 10.71 -5.86
C GLY A 22 27.65 9.33 -5.55
N GLY A 23 26.63 8.80 -6.23
CA GLY A 23 25.81 9.27 -7.34
C GLY A 23 24.40 8.64 -7.20
N SER A 24 23.35 9.27 -7.70
CA SER A 24 22.79 8.88 -9.01
C SER A 24 22.76 7.36 -9.24
N ALA A 25 22.13 6.62 -8.33
CA ALA A 25 21.34 5.50 -8.79
C ALA A 25 20.10 6.13 -9.40
N ASP A 26 19.90 5.86 -10.68
CA ASP A 26 18.69 6.17 -11.41
C ASP A 26 17.42 6.21 -10.54
N GLU A 27 16.88 7.40 -10.28
CA GLU A 27 15.46 7.53 -9.87
C GLU A 27 14.50 7.20 -11.03
N SER A 28 14.95 6.34 -11.95
CA SER A 28 14.18 5.70 -12.99
C SER A 28 13.88 4.27 -12.56
N GLY A 29 13.41 4.11 -11.32
CA GLY A 29 12.62 2.94 -10.96
C GLY A 29 11.52 2.73 -12.01
N PRO A 30 11.07 1.48 -12.25
CA PRO A 30 10.09 1.20 -13.29
C PRO A 30 8.91 2.18 -13.17
N ILE A 31 8.77 3.02 -14.18
CA ILE A 31 7.70 4.00 -14.24
C ILE A 31 6.52 3.29 -14.89
N ASP A 32 5.34 3.38 -14.29
CA ASP A 32 4.14 2.84 -14.92
C ASP A 32 3.83 3.60 -16.23
N VAL A 33 2.87 3.09 -17.01
CA VAL A 33 2.45 3.72 -18.27
C VAL A 33 1.88 5.14 -18.11
N TYR A 34 1.73 5.63 -16.86
CA TYR A 34 1.19 6.93 -16.49
C TYR A 34 2.19 7.87 -15.78
N GLY A 35 3.46 7.49 -15.67
CA GLY A 35 4.50 8.35 -15.09
C GLY A 35 4.70 8.22 -13.57
N GLY A 36 4.04 7.25 -12.91
CA GLY A 36 4.17 7.00 -11.48
C GLY A 36 5.28 6.00 -11.15
N SER A 37 5.98 6.21 -10.04
CA SER A 37 6.95 5.25 -9.51
C SER A 37 6.25 3.92 -9.16
N THR A 38 6.74 2.80 -9.69
CA THR A 38 6.33 1.44 -9.28
C THR A 38 7.36 0.77 -8.39
N ASP A 39 8.20 1.56 -7.71
CA ASP A 39 9.14 1.03 -6.76
C ASP A 39 8.41 0.47 -5.53
N VAL A 40 8.83 -0.71 -5.08
CA VAL A 40 8.29 -1.37 -3.88
C VAL A 40 8.45 -0.47 -2.63
N ALA A 41 9.45 0.41 -2.63
CA ALA A 41 9.68 1.39 -1.57
C ALA A 41 8.56 2.45 -1.46
N ASP A 42 7.83 2.71 -2.55
CA ASP A 42 6.77 3.72 -2.59
C ASP A 42 5.38 3.17 -2.26
N ILE A 43 5.25 1.86 -1.97
CA ILE A 43 3.95 1.27 -1.59
C ILE A 43 3.27 2.04 -0.44
N PRO A 44 3.96 2.39 0.67
CA PRO A 44 3.31 3.12 1.76
C PRO A 44 2.83 4.52 1.34
N LYS A 45 3.56 5.16 0.41
CA LYS A 45 3.21 6.46 -0.14
C LYS A 45 1.93 6.37 -0.99
N HIS A 46 1.86 5.39 -1.89
CA HIS A 46 0.67 5.15 -2.71
C HIS A 46 -0.56 4.80 -1.86
N ILE A 47 -0.39 4.07 -0.75
CA ILE A 47 -1.49 3.80 0.20
C ILE A 47 -1.92 5.08 0.93
N ALA A 48 -0.97 5.95 1.31
CA ALA A 48 -1.29 7.22 1.96
C ALA A 48 -2.10 8.14 1.03
N ASP A 49 -1.84 8.10 -0.28
CA ASP A 49 -2.57 8.88 -1.29
C ASP A 49 -4.07 8.53 -1.37
N PHE A 50 -4.51 7.39 -0.82
CA PHE A 50 -5.94 7.05 -0.72
C PHE A 50 -6.71 7.95 0.26
N LYS A 51 -6.03 8.47 1.29
CA LYS A 51 -6.65 9.26 2.39
C LYS A 51 -6.81 10.73 2.06
N ASP A 52 -6.16 11.21 1.02
CA ASP A 52 -6.06 12.63 0.78
C ASP A 52 -7.41 13.17 0.26
N GLU A 53 -8.18 13.83 1.15
CA GLU A 53 -9.47 14.46 0.85
C GLU A 53 -9.34 15.57 -0.21
N SER A 54 -8.13 16.11 -0.43
CA SER A 54 -7.87 17.12 -1.44
C SER A 54 -8.01 16.58 -2.88
N ASN A 55 -8.10 15.25 -3.06
CA ASN A 55 -7.37 14.66 -4.17
C ASN A 55 -8.24 14.29 -5.36
N SER A 56 -7.96 14.97 -6.47
CA SER A 56 -8.42 14.68 -7.82
C SER A 56 -8.40 13.17 -8.07
N GLY A 57 -9.47 12.58 -8.60
CA GLY A 57 -9.52 11.13 -8.92
C GLY A 57 -8.33 10.64 -9.77
N LEU A 58 -7.57 11.56 -10.36
CA LEU A 58 -6.28 11.32 -10.99
C LEU A 58 -5.20 10.77 -10.04
N VAL A 59 -5.08 11.24 -8.80
CA VAL A 59 -4.00 10.81 -7.90
C VAL A 59 -4.32 9.46 -7.26
N GLN A 60 -5.57 9.23 -6.84
CA GLN A 60 -6.03 7.90 -6.42
C GLN A 60 -5.87 6.89 -7.55
N GLY A 61 -6.24 7.27 -8.78
CA GLY A 61 -6.05 6.43 -9.96
C GLY A 61 -4.58 6.10 -10.24
N ARG A 62 -3.67 7.05 -10.07
CA ARG A 62 -2.21 6.81 -10.19
C ARG A 62 -1.69 5.88 -9.10
N ALA A 63 -2.07 6.11 -7.85
CA ALA A 63 -1.69 5.24 -6.74
C ALA A 63 -2.19 3.80 -6.94
N MET A 64 -3.45 3.63 -7.36
CA MET A 64 -4.00 2.32 -7.70
C MET A 64 -3.22 1.66 -8.84
N ASN A 65 -2.96 2.38 -9.93
CA ASN A 65 -2.23 1.84 -11.08
C ASN A 65 -0.80 1.44 -10.73
N ALA A 66 -0.11 2.25 -9.93
CA ALA A 66 1.23 1.92 -9.45
C ALA A 66 1.23 0.64 -8.60
N LEU A 67 0.28 0.50 -7.67
CA LEU A 67 0.14 -0.69 -6.84
C LEU A 67 -0.24 -1.94 -7.64
N VAL A 68 -1.08 -1.79 -8.68
CA VAL A 68 -1.40 -2.88 -9.61
C VAL A 68 -0.18 -3.28 -10.43
N ALA A 69 0.63 -2.33 -10.89
CA ALA A 69 1.86 -2.58 -11.64
C ALA A 69 2.93 -3.28 -10.77
N ILE A 70 2.99 -2.95 -9.48
CA ILE A 70 3.82 -3.66 -8.49
C ILE A 70 3.35 -5.12 -8.35
N GLY A 71 2.04 -5.35 -8.26
CA GLY A 71 1.45 -6.69 -8.20
C GLY A 71 1.60 -7.34 -6.82
N LYS A 72 2.10 -8.59 -6.78
CA LYS A 72 2.17 -9.41 -5.55
C LYS A 72 2.80 -8.71 -4.32
N PRO A 73 3.90 -7.95 -4.43
CA PRO A 73 4.48 -7.25 -3.27
C PRO A 73 3.55 -6.21 -2.63
N ALA A 74 2.56 -5.68 -3.37
CA ALA A 74 1.58 -4.74 -2.84
C ALA A 74 0.46 -5.43 -2.05
N VAL A 75 0.30 -6.76 -2.15
CA VAL A 75 -0.84 -7.48 -1.56
C VAL A 75 -0.84 -7.41 -0.03
N GLU A 76 0.29 -7.67 0.63
CA GLU A 76 0.38 -7.59 2.10
C GLU A 76 0.10 -6.16 2.63
N PRO A 77 0.74 -5.10 2.11
CA PRO A 77 0.42 -3.72 2.50
C PRO A 77 -1.03 -3.33 2.22
N LEU A 78 -1.62 -3.81 1.11
CA LEU A 78 -3.02 -3.58 0.80
C LEU A 78 -3.94 -4.31 1.78
N ILE A 79 -3.58 -5.51 2.25
CA ILE A 79 -4.31 -6.21 3.31
C ILE A 79 -4.29 -5.41 4.61
N GLU A 80 -3.18 -4.76 4.96
CA GLU A 80 -3.13 -3.85 6.12
C GLU A 80 -4.04 -2.64 5.93
N ALA A 81 -4.05 -2.06 4.73
CA ALA A 81 -4.91 -0.92 4.38
C ALA A 81 -6.41 -1.21 4.47
N LEU A 82 -6.83 -2.48 4.33
CA LEU A 82 -8.21 -2.91 4.57
C LEU A 82 -8.67 -2.68 6.02
N GLY A 83 -7.75 -2.59 6.97
CA GLY A 83 -8.04 -2.28 8.38
C GLY A 83 -8.07 -0.80 8.72
N SER A 84 -7.94 0.10 7.73
CA SER A 84 -7.93 1.54 7.96
C SER A 84 -9.29 2.04 8.46
N ASP A 85 -9.27 3.00 9.40
CA ASP A 85 -10.49 3.68 9.86
C ASP A 85 -11.16 4.50 8.74
N ASP A 86 -10.37 4.94 7.75
CA ASP A 86 -10.84 5.69 6.59
C ASP A 86 -11.53 4.79 5.56
N VAL A 87 -12.78 5.10 5.24
CA VAL A 87 -13.63 4.37 4.30
C VAL A 87 -13.04 4.39 2.88
N SER A 88 -12.52 5.53 2.44
CA SER A 88 -11.89 5.66 1.11
C SER A 88 -10.70 4.73 0.96
N THR A 89 -9.84 4.67 1.97
CA THR A 89 -8.69 3.75 2.03
C THR A 89 -9.14 2.29 1.93
N ARG A 90 -10.18 1.89 2.69
CA ARG A 90 -10.70 0.51 2.61
C ARG A 90 -11.23 0.19 1.22
N LEU A 91 -12.02 1.09 0.63
CA LEU A 91 -12.56 0.92 -0.73
C LEU A 91 -11.46 0.81 -1.78
N MET A 92 -10.47 1.70 -1.75
CA MET A 92 -9.38 1.69 -2.71
C MET A 92 -8.50 0.46 -2.56
N ALA A 93 -8.26 -0.01 -1.33
CA ALA A 93 -7.54 -1.25 -1.09
C ALA A 93 -8.28 -2.46 -1.68
N ILE A 94 -9.61 -2.58 -1.46
CA ILE A 94 -10.43 -3.64 -2.07
C ILE A 94 -10.36 -3.57 -3.61
N ASN A 95 -10.48 -2.38 -4.18
CA ASN A 95 -10.44 -2.18 -5.63
C ASN A 95 -9.11 -2.60 -6.23
N THR A 96 -8.01 -2.18 -5.59
CA THR A 96 -6.65 -2.45 -6.06
C THR A 96 -6.35 -3.94 -5.99
N LEU A 97 -6.72 -4.62 -4.90
CA LEU A 97 -6.59 -6.08 -4.78
C LEU A 97 -7.38 -6.82 -5.86
N ASN A 98 -8.58 -6.35 -6.20
CA ASN A 98 -9.34 -6.94 -7.30
C ASN A 98 -8.65 -6.77 -8.67
N LEU A 99 -7.98 -5.64 -8.89
CA LEU A 99 -7.25 -5.37 -10.14
C LEU A 99 -5.94 -6.16 -10.24
N ILE A 100 -5.26 -6.41 -9.12
CA ILE A 100 -4.10 -7.33 -9.06
C ILE A 100 -4.51 -8.75 -9.46
N GLY A 101 -5.73 -9.18 -9.10
CA GLY A 101 -6.31 -10.43 -9.61
C GLY A 101 -5.80 -11.68 -8.89
N ALA A 102 -5.29 -12.67 -9.64
CA ALA A 102 -4.96 -13.99 -9.08
C ALA A 102 -3.90 -13.95 -7.97
N ASP A 103 -2.96 -13.01 -8.04
CA ASP A 103 -1.93 -12.80 -7.02
C ASP A 103 -2.49 -12.25 -5.70
N ALA A 104 -3.69 -11.66 -5.71
CA ALA A 104 -4.37 -11.13 -4.53
C ALA A 104 -5.28 -12.15 -3.83
N LYS A 105 -5.27 -13.43 -4.23
CA LYS A 105 -6.06 -14.50 -3.56
C LYS A 105 -5.73 -14.64 -2.07
N ASP A 106 -4.51 -14.30 -1.67
CA ASP A 106 -4.09 -14.31 -0.27
C ASP A 106 -4.87 -13.28 0.57
N ALA A 107 -5.47 -12.26 -0.04
CA ALA A 107 -6.29 -11.26 0.63
C ALA A 107 -7.76 -11.70 0.87
N ILE A 108 -8.19 -12.85 0.32
CA ILE A 108 -9.58 -13.34 0.43
C ILE A 108 -10.08 -13.39 1.89
N PRO A 109 -9.33 -13.91 2.88
CA PRO A 109 -9.79 -13.94 4.27
C PRO A 109 -10.02 -12.55 4.86
N SER A 110 -9.20 -11.57 4.47
CA SER A 110 -9.31 -10.19 4.94
C SER A 110 -10.49 -9.48 4.28
N ILE A 111 -10.69 -9.64 2.97
CA ILE A 111 -11.85 -9.09 2.24
C ILE A 111 -13.15 -9.72 2.76
N GLN A 112 -13.14 -11.00 3.14
CA GLN A 112 -14.31 -11.66 3.71
C GLN A 112 -14.79 -11.00 5.01
N LYS A 113 -13.90 -10.46 5.84
CA LYS A 113 -14.27 -9.73 7.06
C LYS A 113 -15.03 -8.43 6.75
N LEU A 114 -14.66 -7.76 5.65
CA LEU A 114 -15.28 -6.51 5.21
C LEU A 114 -16.70 -6.68 4.64
N THR A 115 -17.16 -7.92 4.39
CA THR A 115 -18.57 -8.17 4.07
C THR A 115 -19.53 -7.86 5.23
N SER A 116 -18.98 -7.61 6.42
CA SER A 116 -19.69 -7.11 7.60
C SER A 116 -19.24 -5.71 8.01
N ASP A 117 -18.58 -4.95 7.13
CA ASP A 117 -18.17 -3.57 7.40
C ASP A 117 -19.40 -2.69 7.71
N PRO A 118 -19.32 -1.73 8.65
CA PRO A 118 -20.40 -0.80 8.93
C PRO A 118 -20.74 0.10 7.73
N ASP A 119 -19.78 0.36 6.85
CA ASP A 119 -20.00 1.13 5.64
C ASP A 119 -20.65 0.27 4.54
N ALA A 120 -21.75 0.78 3.99
CA ALA A 120 -22.55 0.04 3.01
C ALA A 120 -21.80 -0.15 1.69
N ASP A 121 -21.00 0.82 1.27
CA ASP A 121 -20.24 0.78 0.02
C ASP A 121 -19.07 -0.20 0.15
N VAL A 122 -18.35 -0.16 1.28
CA VAL A 122 -17.27 -1.13 1.59
C VAL A 122 -17.83 -2.54 1.59
N LYS A 123 -18.97 -2.76 2.24
CA LYS A 123 -19.64 -4.06 2.32
C LYS A 123 -20.06 -4.59 0.94
N ALA A 124 -20.73 -3.76 0.14
CA ALA A 124 -21.16 -4.14 -1.20
C ALA A 124 -19.95 -4.50 -2.07
N ARG A 125 -18.92 -3.65 -2.02
CA ARG A 125 -17.71 -3.83 -2.82
C ARG A 125 -16.91 -5.06 -2.41
N ALA A 126 -16.77 -5.32 -1.12
CA ALA A 126 -16.11 -6.52 -0.61
C ALA A 126 -16.81 -7.80 -1.09
N THR A 127 -18.14 -7.80 -1.11
CA THR A 127 -18.94 -8.95 -1.58
C THR A 127 -18.71 -9.23 -3.07
N ASP A 128 -18.73 -8.18 -3.89
CA ASP A 128 -18.49 -8.30 -5.34
C ASP A 128 -17.09 -8.79 -5.65
N VAL A 129 -16.08 -8.20 -5.00
CA VAL A 129 -14.67 -8.58 -5.22
C VAL A 129 -14.39 -9.99 -4.74
N LEU A 130 -14.95 -10.41 -3.60
CA LEU A 130 -14.84 -11.78 -3.12
C LEU A 130 -15.40 -12.79 -4.13
N ALA A 131 -16.52 -12.46 -4.78
CA ALA A 131 -17.10 -13.31 -5.81
C ALA A 131 -16.23 -13.37 -7.08
N ASN A 132 -15.55 -12.28 -7.43
CA ASN A 132 -14.64 -12.23 -8.58
C ASN A 132 -13.33 -12.99 -8.33
N LEU A 133 -12.65 -12.74 -7.20
CA LEU A 133 -11.39 -13.40 -6.86
C LEU A 133 -11.52 -14.92 -6.71
N LYS A 134 -12.70 -15.41 -6.31
CA LYS A 134 -13.02 -16.85 -6.23
C LYS A 134 -13.25 -17.51 -7.59
N LYS A 135 -13.51 -16.74 -8.64
CA LYS A 135 -13.73 -17.24 -10.01
C LYS A 135 -12.46 -17.30 -10.86
N LEU A 136 -11.45 -16.51 -10.50
CA LEU A 136 -10.10 -16.56 -11.07
C LEU A 136 -9.36 -17.82 -10.61
#